data_AF-A0A924DUJ5-F1
#
_entry.id   AF-A0A924DUJ5-F1
#
_cell.length_a   1.000
_cell.length_b   1.000
_cell.length_c   1.000
_cell.angle_alpha   90.00
_cell.angle_beta   90.00
_cell.angle_gamma   90.00
#
_symmetry.space_group_name_H-M   'P 1'
#
loop_
_entity.id
_entity.type
_entity.pdbx_description
1 polymer ?
#
loop_
_entity_poly.entity_id
_entity_poly.type
_entity_poly.pdbx_seq_one_letter_code
_entity_poly.pdbx_strand_id
1 'polypeptide(L)' 'MTTSFKPAWRPTVWLRDHELSERLGCQVLCASETDQHTGSFKFRAAYTLAANVHHQHLITASS' A
#
# COMPACT_ATOMS: atom_id res chain seq x y z
N MET A 1 -26.03 -10.16 7.47
CA MET A 1 -25.68 -9.38 6.27
C MET A 1 -24.18 -9.09 6.33
N THR A 2 -23.36 -9.79 5.57
CA THR A 2 -21.91 -9.50 5.50
C THR A 2 -21.71 -8.37 4.51
N THR A 3 -21.59 -7.14 5.00
CA THR A 3 -21.15 -6.01 4.18
C THR A 3 -19.73 -6.30 3.70
N SER A 4 -19.56 -6.51 2.39
CA SER A 4 -18.24 -6.63 1.77
C SER A 4 -17.53 -5.28 1.92
N PHE A 5 -16.58 -5.20 2.85
CA PHE A 5 -15.73 -4.03 3.02
C PHE A 5 -14.75 -4.01 1.84
N LYS A 6 -15.00 -3.12 0.87
CA LYS A 6 -13.99 -2.81 -0.13
C LYS A 6 -13.05 -1.76 0.49
N PRO A 7 -11.79 -2.10 0.76
CA PRO A 7 -10.88 -1.13 1.34
C PRO A 7 -10.69 0.05 0.38
N ALA A 8 -10.53 1.25 0.93
CA ALA A 8 -10.35 2.47 0.15
C ALA A 8 -8.95 2.63 -0.44
N TRP A 9 -8.02 1.70 -0.18
CA TRP A 9 -6.70 1.68 -0.81
C TRP A 9 -6.74 0.97 -2.16
N ARG A 10 -5.92 1.46 -3.09
CA ARG A 10 -5.72 0.82 -4.39
C ARG A 10 -5.01 -0.54 -4.21
N PRO A 11 -5.31 -1.55 -5.06
CA PRO A 11 -4.54 -2.80 -5.09
C PRO A 11 -3.05 -2.54 -5.36
N THR A 12 -2.19 -3.42 -4.82
CA THR A 12 -0.76 -3.41 -5.11
C THR A 12 -0.53 -3.78 -6.58
N VAL A 13 0.32 -3.04 -7.27
CA VAL A 13 0.75 -3.40 -8.62
C VAL A 13 1.96 -4.32 -8.51
N TRP A 14 1.86 -5.53 -9.06
CA TRP A 14 2.96 -6.48 -9.10
C TRP A 14 3.69 -6.40 -10.43
N LEU A 15 4.96 -6.00 -10.39
CA LEU A 15 5.81 -5.85 -11.58
C LEU A 15 6.87 -6.94 -11.56
N ARG A 16 7.00 -7.67 -12.67
CA ARG A 16 8.14 -8.57 -12.88
C ARG A 16 9.26 -7.79 -13.53
N ASP A 17 10.45 -7.89 -12.97
CA ASP A 17 11.64 -7.22 -13.52
C ASP A 17 12.58 -8.27 -14.11
N HIS A 18 12.53 -8.40 -15.44
CA HIS A 18 13.32 -9.41 -16.16
C HIS A 18 14.82 -9.11 -16.12
N GLU A 19 15.22 -7.86 -16.36
CA GLU A 19 16.63 -7.47 -16.36
C GLU A 19 17.26 -7.66 -14.98
N LEU A 20 16.56 -7.21 -13.93
CA LEU A 20 17.05 -7.37 -12.56
C LEU A 20 17.08 -8.84 -12.14
N SER A 21 16.11 -9.63 -12.59
CA SER A 21 16.09 -11.08 -12.32
C SER A 21 17.32 -11.78 -12.92
N GLU A 22 17.66 -11.49 -14.17
CA GLU A 22 18.83 -12.05 -14.85
C GLU A 22 20.13 -11.65 -14.14
N ARG A 23 20.26 -10.37 -13.78
CA ARG A 23 21.44 -9.84 -13.10
C ARG A 23 21.66 -10.44 -11.71
N LEU A 24 20.59 -10.78 -10.99
CA LEU A 24 20.66 -11.37 -9.65
C LEU A 24 20.62 -12.91 -9.66
N GLY A 25 20.39 -13.54 -10.81
CA GLY A 25 20.25 -14.99 -10.92
C GLY A 25 19.05 -15.55 -10.15
N CYS A 26 18.02 -14.74 -9.90
CA CYS A 26 16.81 -15.13 -9.17
C CYS A 26 15.57 -14.40 -9.71
N GLN A 27 14.38 -14.93 -9.43
CA GLN A 27 13.15 -14.26 -9.85
C GLN A 27 12.86 -13.04 -8.97
N VAL A 28 12.78 -11.86 -9.58
CA VAL A 28 12.45 -10.61 -8.91
C VAL A 28 11.04 -10.16 -9.25
N LEU A 29 10.25 -9.94 -8.20
CA LEU A 29 8.90 -9.39 -8.28
C LEU A 29 8.82 -8.16 -7.37
N CYS A 30 8.46 -7.02 -7.94
CA CYS A 30 8.30 -5.76 -7.23
C CYS A 30 6.83 -5.54 -6.85
N ALA A 31 6.58 -5.29 -5.57
CA ALA A 31 5.30 -4.79 -5.05
C ALA A 31 5.29 -3.27 -5.15
N SER A 32 4.80 -2.71 -6.25
CA SER A 32 4.71 -1.27 -6.43
C SER A 32 3.49 -0.70 -5.68
N GLU A 33 3.78 0.22 -4.77
CA GLU A 33 2.80 1.01 -3.99
C GLU A 33 2.85 2.51 -4.34
N THR A 34 3.61 2.88 -5.37
CA THR A 34 3.72 4.28 -5.83
C THR A 34 2.40 4.81 -6.37
N ASP A 35 1.54 3.92 -6.89
CA ASP A 35 0.23 4.28 -7.42
C ASP A 35 -0.85 4.40 -6.34
N GLN A 36 -0.49 4.26 -5.06
CA GLN A 36 -1.41 4.47 -3.95
C GLN A 36 -1.86 5.94 -3.89
N HIS A 37 -2.99 6.23 -3.26
CA HIS A 37 -3.60 7.58 -3.25
C HIS A 37 -2.67 8.73 -2.84
N THR A 38 -1.69 8.48 -1.97
CA THR A 38 -0.69 9.47 -1.52
C THR A 38 0.72 9.13 -1.97
N GLY A 39 0.89 8.30 -3.02
CA GLY A 39 2.19 8.00 -3.61
C GLY A 39 3.04 6.97 -2.86
N SER A 40 2.53 6.37 -1.78
CA SER A 40 3.25 5.32 -1.04
C SER A 40 2.33 4.41 -0.25
N PHE A 41 2.89 3.30 0.24
CA PHE A 41 2.19 2.33 1.08
C PHE A 41 1.67 2.92 2.40
N LYS A 42 2.20 4.06 2.87
CA LYS A 42 1.77 4.73 4.13
C LYS A 42 0.28 5.05 4.15
N PHE A 43 -0.34 5.28 2.98
CA PHE A 43 -1.79 5.50 2.88
C PHE A 43 -2.60 4.36 3.51
N ARG A 44 -2.16 3.10 3.33
CA ARG A 44 -2.88 1.93 3.87
C ARG A 44 -2.96 2.01 5.38
N ALA A 45 -1.86 2.31 6.04
CA ALA A 45 -1.80 2.46 7.49
C ALA A 45 -2.60 3.67 7.97
N ALA A 46 -2.41 4.83 7.32
CA ALA A 46 -3.11 6.06 7.67
C ALA A 46 -4.63 5.92 7.54
N TYR A 47 -5.12 5.37 6.42
CA TYR A 47 -6.54 5.15 6.20
C TYR A 47 -7.11 4.11 7.17
N THR A 48 -6.41 2.99 7.39
CA THR A 48 -6.86 1.96 8.33
C THR A 48 -7.03 2.55 9.73
N LEU A 49 -6.06 3.32 10.21
CA LEU A 49 -6.17 3.97 11.52
C LEU A 49 -7.34 4.95 11.55
N ALA A 50 -7.39 5.89 10.60
CA ALA A 50 -8.42 6.92 10.55
C ALA A 50 -9.85 6.35 10.44
N ALA A 51 -10.03 5.23 9.74
CA ALA A 51 -11.32 4.59 9.58
C ALA A 51 -11.80 3.79 10.82
N ASN A 52 -10.91 3.49 11.77
CA ASN A 52 -11.20 2.62 12.92
C ASN A 52 -11.16 3.34 14.28
N VAL A 53 -10.90 4.65 14.32
CA VAL A 53 -10.85 5.44 15.55
C VAL A 53 -11.92 6.52 15.54
N HIS A 54 -12.48 6.83 16.71
CA HIS A 54 -13.50 7.87 16.87
C HIS A 54 -12.93 9.28 17.09
N HIS A 55 -11.59 9.39 17.18
CA HIS A 55 -10.92 10.66 17.40
C HIS A 55 -11.05 11.55 16.16
N GLN A 56 -11.55 12.78 16.34
CA GLN A 56 -11.70 13.75 15.25
C GLN A 56 -10.36 14.34 14.80
N HIS A 57 -9.34 14.29 15.65
CA HIS A 57 -8.03 14.85 15.38
C HIS A 57 -6.95 13.79 15.61
N LEU A 58 -6.10 13.60 14.60
CA LEU A 58 -5.00 12.64 14.62
C LEU A 58 -3.69 13.40 14.34
N ILE A 59 -2.70 13.20 15.20
CA ILE A 59 -1.36 13.75 15.06
C ILE A 59 -0.39 12.59 14.93
N THR A 60 0.56 12.69 14.00
CA THR A 60 1.59 11.68 13.79
C THR A 60 2.91 12.34 13.41
N ALA A 61 4.01 11.62 13.58
CA ALA A 61 5.32 11.99 13.08
C ALA A 61 5.73 11.00 11.98
N SER A 62 6.29 11.52 10.89
CA SER A 62 6.80 10.69 9.79
C SER A 62 7.91 11.44 9.06
N SER A 63 8.86 10.68 8.52
CA SER A 63 9.75 11.10 7.42
C SER A 63 8.95 11.44 6.17
#